data_AF-K1ST50-F1
#
_entry.id   AF-K1ST50-F1
#
_cell.length_a   1.000
_cell.length_b   1.000
_cell.length_c   1.000
_cell.angle_alpha   90.00
_cell.angle_beta   90.00
_cell.angle_gamma   90.00
#
_symmetry.space_group_name_H-M   'P 1'
#
loop_
_entity.id
_entity.type
_entity.pdbx_description
1 polymer ?
#
loop_
_entity_poly.entity_id
_entity_poly.type
_entity_poly.pdbx_seq_one_letter_code
_entity_poly.pdbx_strand_id
1 'polypeptide(L)'
;MEIRNQLVDRLMKAGAFWSYDRASVRHSITDRQLIEETLIRLDIDDIDLLFELFPMRKIKKVWLETMVIQGDYYYSLNRFFAWYYFSIRHPDRYLKSMQTRHLSKFTA
;
A
#
# COMPACT_ATOMS: atom_id res chain seq x y z
N MET A 1 -22.98 1.35 5.01
CA MET A 1 -22.12 2.19 4.16
C MET A 1 -20.92 1.35 3.77
N GLU A 2 -20.61 1.28 2.48
CA GLU A 2 -19.56 0.42 1.92
C GLU A 2 -18.19 0.84 2.49
N ILE A 3 -17.44 -0.08 3.13
CA ILE A 3 -16.12 0.17 3.75
C ILE A 3 -15.18 0.90 2.77
N ARG A 4 -15.25 0.55 1.48
CA ARG A 4 -14.55 1.20 0.38
C ARG A 4 -14.78 2.71 0.31
N ASN A 5 -16.02 3.17 0.46
CA ASN A 5 -16.34 4.60 0.39
C ASN A 5 -15.81 5.36 1.61
N GLN A 6 -15.77 4.71 2.77
CA GLN A 6 -15.16 5.32 3.97
C GLN A 6 -13.66 5.54 3.79
N LEU A 7 -12.94 4.54 3.26
CA LEU A 7 -11.51 4.67 2.95
C LEU A 7 -11.25 5.77 1.92
N VAL A 8 -12.05 5.85 0.86
CA VAL A 8 -11.94 6.91 -0.15
C VAL A 8 -12.15 8.30 0.48
N ASP A 9 -13.14 8.45 1.36
CA ASP A 9 -13.40 9.73 2.04
C ASP A 9 -12.26 10.13 2.98
N ARG A 10 -11.64 9.17 3.67
CA ARG A 10 -10.47 9.42 4.51
C ARG A 10 -9.24 9.77 3.67
N LEU A 11 -9.01 9.09 2.55
CA LEU A 11 -7.95 9.42 1.60
C LEU A 11 -8.09 10.84 1.01
N MET A 12 -9.32 11.24 0.70
CA MET A 12 -9.62 12.61 0.26
C MET A 12 -9.26 13.64 1.32
N LYS A 13 -9.56 13.35 2.60
CA LYS A 13 -9.18 14.22 3.73
C LYS A 13 -7.66 14.25 3.95
N ALA A 14 -6.97 13.12 3.75
CA ALA A 14 -5.53 13.01 3.85
C ALA A 14 -4.76 13.64 2.65
N GLY A 15 -5.48 14.20 1.68
CA GLY A 15 -4.88 14.89 0.52
C GLY A 15 -4.29 13.95 -0.53
N ALA A 16 -4.68 12.66 -0.54
CA ALA A 16 -4.16 11.67 -1.49
C ALA A 16 -4.37 12.06 -2.96
N PHE A 17 -5.49 12.73 -3.25
CA PHE A 17 -5.95 13.05 -4.60
C PHE A 17 -6.00 14.55 -4.89
N TRP A 18 -5.06 15.35 -4.35
CA TRP A 18 -5.11 16.81 -4.47
C TRP A 18 -5.19 17.31 -5.93
N SER A 19 -4.62 16.58 -6.89
CA SER A 19 -4.67 16.93 -8.31
C SER A 19 -5.90 16.42 -9.08
N TYR A 20 -6.76 15.60 -8.46
CA TYR A 20 -7.88 14.96 -9.15
C TYR A 20 -9.23 15.59 -8.77
N ASP A 21 -10.15 15.61 -9.72
CA ASP A 21 -11.53 16.01 -9.48
C ASP A 21 -12.24 15.03 -8.52
N ARG A 22 -12.87 15.57 -7.47
CA ARG A 22 -13.42 14.77 -6.37
C ARG A 22 -14.54 13.84 -6.81
N ALA A 23 -15.35 14.26 -7.78
CA ALA A 23 -16.44 13.45 -8.31
C ALA A 23 -15.89 12.29 -9.16
N SER A 24 -14.84 12.56 -9.94
CA SER A 24 -14.20 11.57 -10.81
C SER A 24 -13.45 10.47 -10.04
N VAL A 25 -12.81 10.79 -8.91
CA VAL A 25 -12.01 9.82 -8.12
C VAL A 25 -12.87 8.66 -7.59
N ARG A 26 -14.07 8.95 -7.07
CA ARG A 26 -14.95 7.92 -6.49
C ARG A 26 -15.32 6.82 -7.48
N HIS A 27 -15.43 7.16 -8.76
CA HIS A 27 -15.82 6.21 -9.81
C HIS A 27 -14.62 5.59 -10.55
N SER A 28 -13.47 6.25 -10.57
CA SER A 28 -12.29 5.83 -11.35
C SER A 28 -11.19 5.15 -10.54
N ILE A 29 -11.20 5.24 -9.20
CA ILE A 29 -10.13 4.68 -8.38
C ILE A 29 -10.06 3.16 -8.51
N THR A 30 -8.90 2.66 -8.92
CA THR A 30 -8.64 1.22 -9.00
C THR A 30 -8.32 0.67 -7.62
N ASP A 31 -8.54 -0.63 -7.40
CA ASP A 31 -8.18 -1.29 -6.15
C ASP A 31 -6.69 -1.16 -5.84
N ARG A 32 -5.84 -1.13 -6.86
CA ARG A 32 -4.40 -0.92 -6.70
C ARG A 32 -4.10 0.44 -6.07
N GLN A 33 -4.67 1.50 -6.62
CA GLN A 33 -4.49 2.86 -6.11
C GLN A 33 -5.08 3.01 -4.70
N LEU A 34 -6.26 2.44 -4.46
CA LEU A 34 -6.88 2.46 -3.13
C LEU A 34 -5.97 1.79 -2.09
N ILE A 35 -5.43 0.61 -2.38
CA ILE A 35 -4.52 -0.11 -1.48
C ILE A 35 -3.23 0.70 -1.26
N GLU A 36 -2.60 1.16 -2.33
CA GLU A 36 -1.34 1.91 -2.26
C GLU A 36 -1.48 3.18 -1.41
N GLU A 37 -2.47 4.02 -1.73
CA GLU A 37 -2.68 5.28 -1.01
C GLU A 37 -3.09 5.05 0.45
N THR A 38 -3.87 4.00 0.74
CA THR A 38 -4.25 3.65 2.12
C THR A 38 -3.02 3.27 2.94
N LEU A 39 -2.14 2.42 2.40
CA LEU A 39 -0.91 2.00 3.09
C LEU A 39 0.07 3.15 3.32
N ILE A 40 0.04 4.19 2.48
CA ILE A 40 0.97 5.32 2.57
C ILE A 40 0.46 6.43 3.50
N ARG A 41 -0.85 6.72 3.47
CA ARG A 41 -1.40 7.97 4.02
C ARG A 41 -2.35 7.79 5.21
N LEU A 42 -2.90 6.59 5.41
CA LEU A 42 -3.86 6.34 6.47
C LEU A 42 -3.23 5.62 7.66
N ASP A 43 -3.99 5.52 8.74
CA ASP A 43 -3.56 4.94 10.01
C ASP A 43 -3.84 3.43 10.09
N ILE A 44 -3.48 2.83 11.22
CA ILE A 44 -3.61 1.38 11.46
C ILE A 44 -5.08 0.93 11.38
N ASP A 45 -6.01 1.72 11.95
CA ASP A 45 -7.44 1.39 11.94
C ASP A 45 -7.98 1.34 10.51
N ASP A 46 -7.54 2.25 9.64
CA ASP A 46 -7.87 2.25 8.22
C ASP A 46 -7.25 1.09 7.44
N ILE A 47 -6.01 0.76 7.76
CA ILE A 47 -5.33 -0.36 7.14
C ILE A 47 -6.01 -1.66 7.55
N ASP A 48 -6.49 -1.80 8.79
CA ASP A 48 -7.25 -2.97 9.22
C ASP A 48 -8.55 -3.13 8.41
N LEU A 49 -9.28 -2.03 8.16
CA LEU A 49 -10.43 -2.02 7.24
C LEU A 49 -10.05 -2.41 5.80
N LEU A 50 -8.85 -2.05 5.35
CA LEU A 50 -8.33 -2.49 4.04
C LEU A 50 -8.16 -4.01 3.98
N PHE A 51 -7.70 -4.63 5.08
CA PHE A 51 -7.57 -6.09 5.20
C PHE A 51 -8.91 -6.82 5.32
N GLU A 52 -9.98 -6.14 5.75
CA GLU A 52 -11.35 -6.65 5.64
C GLU A 52 -11.87 -6.62 4.19
N LEU A 53 -11.50 -5.58 3.43
CA LEU A 53 -11.99 -5.35 2.07
C LEU A 53 -11.25 -6.20 1.02
N PHE A 54 -9.96 -6.44 1.20
CA PHE A 54 -9.13 -7.17 0.24
C PHE A 54 -8.38 -8.33 0.90
N PRO A 55 -8.21 -9.47 0.19
CA PRO A 55 -7.40 -10.55 0.71
C PRO A 55 -5.94 -10.10 0.87
N MET A 56 -5.31 -10.51 1.98
CA MET A 56 -3.90 -10.24 2.31
C MET A 56 -2.94 -10.43 1.12
N ARG A 57 -3.17 -11.45 0.28
CA ARG A 57 -2.35 -11.72 -0.93
C ARG A 57 -2.36 -10.55 -1.91
N LYS A 58 -3.51 -9.91 -2.11
CA LYS A 58 -3.66 -8.76 -3.01
C LYS A 58 -2.96 -7.52 -2.44
N ILE A 59 -3.15 -7.25 -1.15
CA ILE A 59 -2.50 -6.15 -0.45
C ILE A 59 -0.97 -6.32 -0.49
N LYS A 60 -0.48 -7.51 -0.14
CA LYS A 60 0.95 -7.84 -0.18
C LYS A 60 1.54 -7.69 -1.58
N LYS A 61 0.78 -8.05 -2.63
CA LYS A 61 1.22 -7.87 -4.02
C LYS A 61 1.42 -6.40 -4.35
N VAL A 62 0.42 -5.56 -4.07
CA VAL A 62 0.51 -4.11 -4.33
C VAL A 62 1.68 -3.51 -3.56
N TRP A 63 1.78 -3.80 -2.25
CA TRP A 63 2.89 -3.34 -1.41
C TRP A 63 4.27 -3.69 -1.97
N LEU A 64 4.46 -4.92 -2.45
CA LEU A 64 5.72 -5.36 -3.09
C LEU A 64 6.00 -4.65 -4.43
N GLU A 65 4.95 -4.31 -5.19
CA GLU A 65 5.02 -3.71 -6.52
C GLU A 65 5.07 -2.17 -6.50
N THR A 66 4.95 -1.53 -5.33
CA THR A 66 4.95 -0.07 -5.20
C THR A 66 5.95 0.41 -4.14
N MET A 67 5.71 0.08 -2.88
CA MET A 67 6.44 0.63 -1.73
C MET A 67 7.80 -0.04 -1.52
N VAL A 68 7.89 -1.35 -1.70
CA VAL A 68 9.14 -2.10 -1.46
C VAL A 68 10.22 -1.74 -2.48
N ILE A 69 9.83 -1.43 -3.72
CA ILE A 69 10.75 -1.01 -4.79
C ILE A 69 11.38 0.34 -4.46
N GLN A 70 10.62 1.25 -3.86
CA GLN A 70 11.08 2.57 -3.39
C GLN A 70 11.74 2.47 -2.01
N GLY A 71 12.60 1.47 -1.85
CA GLY A 71 13.10 0.95 -0.57
C GLY A 71 13.52 1.98 0.46
N ASP A 72 14.35 2.94 0.05
CA ASP A 72 14.92 3.95 0.94
C ASP A 72 13.87 4.97 1.38
N TYR A 73 12.95 5.35 0.48
CA TYR A 73 11.90 6.32 0.76
C TYR A 73 10.88 5.80 1.78
N TYR A 74 10.50 4.52 1.67
CA TYR A 74 9.53 3.88 2.56
C TYR A 74 10.20 2.93 3.58
N TYR A 75 11.48 3.12 3.92
CA TYR A 75 12.23 2.12 4.70
C TYR A 75 11.52 1.71 6.01
N SER A 76 11.19 2.69 6.87
CA SER A 76 10.53 2.44 8.17
C SER A 76 9.15 1.80 8.00
N LEU A 77 8.39 2.28 7.01
CA LEU A 77 7.03 1.83 6.75
C LEU A 77 6.99 0.41 6.17
N ASN A 78 7.91 0.09 5.26
CA ASN A 78 8.11 -1.26 4.74
C ASN A 78 8.50 -2.24 5.84
N ARG A 79 9.37 -1.83 6.76
CA ARG A 79 9.77 -2.66 7.91
C ARG A 79 8.59 -2.93 8.84
N PHE A 80 7.79 -1.90 9.12
CA PHE A 80 6.55 -2.02 9.89
C PHE A 80 5.57 -3.00 9.23
N PHE A 81 5.23 -2.80 7.94
CA PHE A 81 4.31 -3.69 7.22
C PHE A 81 4.79 -5.14 7.18
N ALA A 82 6.08 -5.33 6.90
CA ALA A 82 6.68 -6.66 6.86
C ALA A 82 6.49 -7.39 8.20
N TRP A 83 6.75 -6.71 9.31
CA TRP A 83 6.65 -7.30 10.64
C TRP A 83 5.21 -7.44 11.13
N TYR A 84 4.43 -6.35 11.15
CA TYR A 84 3.12 -6.28 11.76
C TYR A 84 2.04 -6.99 10.94
N TYR A 85 1.92 -6.65 9.66
CA TYR A 85 0.84 -7.15 8.80
C TYR A 85 1.19 -8.45 8.07
N PHE A 86 2.46 -8.67 7.74
CA PHE A 86 2.88 -9.85 6.97
C PHE A 86 3.63 -10.90 7.77
N SER A 87 3.81 -10.69 9.09
CA SER A 87 4.46 -11.63 10.01
C SER A 87 5.82 -12.14 9.51
N ILE A 88 6.58 -11.29 8.83
CA ILE A 88 7.89 -11.64 8.27
C ILE A 88 8.92 -11.64 9.39
N ARG A 89 9.50 -12.82 9.69
CA ARG A 89 10.48 -13.01 10.77
C ARG A 89 11.73 -12.15 10.66
N HIS A 90 12.21 -11.90 9.44
CA HIS A 90 13.39 -11.08 9.17
C HIS A 90 13.08 -10.01 8.11
N PRO A 91 12.41 -8.90 8.50
CA PRO A 91 11.94 -7.86 7.58
C PRO A 91 13.05 -7.32 6.67
N ASP A 92 14.17 -6.89 7.25
CA ASP A 92 15.26 -6.25 6.51
C ASP A 92 15.87 -7.16 5.44
N ARG A 93 16.08 -8.45 5.79
CA ARG A 93 16.60 -9.45 4.84
C ARG A 93 15.60 -9.71 3.71
N TYR A 94 14.33 -9.83 4.04
CA TYR A 94 13.28 -10.07 3.06
C TYR A 94 13.15 -8.90 2.08
N LEU A 95 13.06 -7.67 2.60
CA LEU A 95 12.93 -6.45 1.81
C LEU A 95 14.10 -6.28 0.85
N LYS A 96 15.34 -6.46 1.34
CA LYS A 96 16.55 -6.41 0.51
C LYS A 96 16.50 -7.44 -0.61
N SER A 97 16.10 -8.69 -0.34
CA SER A 97 15.99 -9.71 -1.39
C SER A 97 14.94 -9.35 -2.45
N MET A 98 13.82 -8.73 -2.06
CA MET A 98 12.75 -8.36 -2.97
C MET A 98 13.18 -7.21 -3.88
N GLN A 99 13.90 -6.23 -3.33
CA GLN A 99 14.52 -5.14 -4.10
C GLN A 99 15.55 -5.68 -5.10
N THR A 100 16.47 -6.54 -4.66
CA THR A 100 17.45 -7.16 -5.57
C THR A 100 16.79 -7.95 -6.69
N ARG A 101 15.74 -8.72 -6.39
CA ARG A 101 14.97 -9.47 -7.40
C ARG A 101 14.24 -8.55 -8.38
N HIS A 102 13.82 -7.37 -7.94
CA HIS A 102 13.23 -6.38 -8.84
C HIS A 102 14.28 -5.79 -9.77
N LEU A 103 15.43 -5.37 -9.23
CA LEU A 103 16.56 -4.84 -10.02
C LEU A 103 17.05 -5.86 -11.05
N SER A 104 17.15 -7.13 -10.68
CA SER A 104 17.62 -8.18 -11.59
C SER A 104 16.73 -8.37 -12.83
N LYS A 105 15.46 -7.97 -12.78
CA LYS A 105 14.55 -8.02 -13.94
C LYS A 105 14.81 -6.94 -14.97
N PHE A 106 15.47 -5.84 -14.58
CA PHE A 106 15.81 -4.74 -15.50
C PHE A 106 17.23 -4.88 -16.06
N THR A 107 18.09 -5.66 -15.41
CA THR A 107 19.47 -5.89 -15.83
C THR A 107 19.67 -7.18 -16.65
N ALA A 108 18.62 -7.99 -16.82
CA ALA A 108 18.63 -9.23 -17.60
C ALA A 108 17.93 -9.01 -18.95
#